data_AF-A0A945CTB2-F1
#
_entry.id   AF-A0A945CTB2-F1
#
_cell.length_a   1.000
_cell.length_b   1.000
_cell.length_c   1.000
_cell.angle_alpha   90.00
_cell.angle_beta   90.00
_cell.angle_gamma   90.00
#
_symmetry.space_group_name_H-M   'P 1'
#
loop_
_entity.id
_entity.type
_entity.pdbx_description
1 polymer ?
#
loop_
_entity_poly.entity_id
_entity_poly.type
_entity_poly.pdbx_seq_one_letter_code
_entity_poly.pdbx_strand_id
1 'polypeptide(L)'
;MSEEIQQEETLLHSEQIDQIATALAQAQRKMPACRKDSQNPHLRSRYTDLTELVDATRPVLTEQGLSVVQSTRTEVGTGRLLLVTLLMHNSGQWLRGEAPVESVPTKGINPNQALGSAITYMRRYTYGAMIGAVSEEDDDGHAAAPLLQDGKPRSSAPPKRVDRPNPERQVAPPVLPAGKGRPR
;
A
#
# COMPACT_ATOMS: atom_id res chain seq x y z
N MET A 1 2.84 -22.81 39.31
CA MET A 1 3.69 -21.87 38.57
C MET A 1 3.93 -22.48 37.21
N SER A 2 3.59 -21.91 36.08
CA SER A 2 2.88 -20.68 35.73
C SER A 2 2.71 -20.86 34.24
N GLU A 3 1.50 -20.86 33.73
CA GLU A 3 1.20 -20.58 32.33
C GLU A 3 -0.33 -20.53 32.23
N GLU A 4 -0.89 -19.58 32.98
CA GLU A 4 -2.00 -18.82 32.42
C GLU A 4 -1.45 -18.24 31.12
N ILE A 5 -1.65 -18.96 30.02
CA ILE A 5 -1.66 -18.39 28.69
C ILE A 5 -2.86 -17.45 28.73
N GLN A 6 -2.64 -16.25 29.27
CA GLN A 6 -3.56 -15.15 29.16
C GLN A 6 -3.72 -14.96 27.65
N GLN A 7 -4.89 -15.34 27.14
CA GLN A 7 -5.32 -14.90 25.82
C GLN A 7 -5.25 -13.38 25.89
N GLU A 8 -4.23 -12.81 25.25
CA GLU A 8 -4.07 -11.36 25.14
C GLU A 8 -5.28 -10.88 24.34
N GLU A 9 -6.31 -10.41 25.06
CA GLU A 9 -7.50 -9.83 24.45
C GLU A 9 -7.02 -8.67 23.56
N THR A 10 -7.04 -8.91 22.25
CA THR A 10 -6.58 -7.92 21.29
C THR A 10 -7.64 -6.86 21.19
N LEU A 11 -7.51 -5.82 22.02
CA LEU A 11 -8.36 -4.64 21.96
C LEU A 11 -8.17 -3.95 20.61
N LEU A 12 -9.27 -3.81 19.87
CA LEU A 12 -9.30 -3.16 18.56
C LEU A 12 -9.60 -1.65 18.65
N HIS A 13 -9.95 -1.15 19.83
CA HIS A 13 -10.20 0.27 20.08
C HIS A 13 -10.13 0.59 21.57
N SER A 14 -10.08 1.89 21.90
CA SER A 14 -10.27 2.40 23.26
C SER A 14 -11.68 2.17 23.79
N GLU A 15 -11.87 2.15 25.10
CA GLU A 15 -13.20 1.93 25.73
C GLU A 15 -14.28 2.89 25.21
N GLN A 16 -13.93 4.14 24.94
CA GLN A 16 -14.79 5.14 24.30
C GLN A 16 -14.25 5.48 22.92
N ILE A 17 -15.15 5.73 21.96
CA ILE A 17 -14.79 6.02 20.56
C ILE A 17 -15.51 7.25 20.00
N ASP A 18 -16.30 7.96 20.80
CA ASP A 18 -17.16 9.07 20.37
C ASP A 18 -16.37 10.23 19.72
N GLN A 19 -15.23 10.61 20.31
CA GLN A 19 -14.41 11.73 19.81
C GLN A 19 -13.63 11.34 18.56
N ILE A 20 -13.00 10.16 18.56
CA ILE A 20 -12.27 9.67 17.37
C ILE A 20 -13.22 9.40 16.20
N ALA A 21 -14.42 8.86 16.46
CA ALA A 21 -15.42 8.64 15.41
C ALA A 21 -15.93 9.97 14.84
N THR A 22 -16.20 10.96 15.70
CA THR A 22 -16.60 12.30 15.26
C THR A 22 -15.51 12.96 14.42
N ALA A 23 -14.26 12.93 14.91
CA ALA A 23 -13.11 13.47 14.19
C ALA A 23 -12.89 12.79 12.83
N LEU A 24 -12.99 11.45 12.78
CA LEU A 24 -12.82 10.69 11.54
C LEU A 24 -13.91 11.04 10.53
N ALA A 25 -15.17 11.16 10.96
CA ALA A 25 -16.26 11.58 10.08
C ALA A 25 -16.04 12.99 9.50
N GLN A 26 -15.56 13.94 10.32
CA GLN A 26 -15.22 15.29 9.85
C GLN A 26 -14.03 15.29 8.90
N ALA A 27 -13.03 14.45 9.15
CA ALA A 27 -11.88 14.31 8.27
C ALA A 27 -12.31 13.74 6.92
N GLN A 28 -13.09 12.66 6.91
CA GLN A 28 -13.59 12.02 5.68
C GLN A 28 -14.43 12.99 4.83
N ARG A 29 -15.19 13.89 5.45
CA ARG A 29 -15.93 14.94 4.73
C ARG A 29 -15.02 15.89 3.94
N LYS A 30 -13.79 16.10 4.40
CA LYS A 30 -12.81 17.02 3.82
C LYS A 30 -11.72 16.30 3.02
N MET A 31 -11.72 14.96 3.00
CA MET A 31 -10.67 14.18 2.34
C MET A 31 -10.66 14.45 0.83
N PRO A 32 -9.48 14.75 0.26
CA PRO A 32 -9.37 14.87 -1.18
C PRO A 32 -9.49 13.50 -1.85
N ALA A 33 -9.95 13.50 -3.10
CA ALA A 33 -9.78 12.34 -3.96
C ALA A 33 -8.28 12.06 -4.14
N CYS A 34 -7.83 10.86 -3.78
CA CYS A 34 -6.45 10.45 -3.95
C CYS A 34 -6.20 10.15 -5.44
N ARG A 35 -5.18 10.78 -6.03
CA ARG A 35 -4.80 10.56 -7.43
C ARG A 35 -4.22 9.15 -7.60
N LYS A 36 -4.44 8.53 -8.75
CA LYS A 36 -4.05 7.14 -9.05
C LYS A 36 -2.96 7.15 -10.13
N ASP A 37 -1.78 7.65 -9.77
CA ASP A 37 -0.72 7.91 -10.76
C ASP A 37 0.28 6.75 -10.90
N SER A 38 0.29 5.80 -9.95
CA SER A 38 1.16 4.62 -10.00
C SER A 38 0.52 3.44 -10.73
N GLN A 39 1.33 2.58 -11.35
CA GLN A 39 0.87 1.39 -12.10
C GLN A 39 1.41 0.10 -11.48
N ASN A 40 0.56 -0.92 -11.37
CA ASN A 40 0.97 -2.28 -11.05
C ASN A 40 1.37 -3.00 -12.34
N PRO A 41 2.65 -3.33 -12.58
CA PRO A 41 3.09 -3.98 -13.83
C PRO A 41 2.48 -5.37 -14.04
N HIS A 42 2.09 -6.05 -12.97
CA HIS A 42 1.56 -7.40 -13.01
C HIS A 42 0.06 -7.43 -13.27
N LEU A 43 -0.68 -6.47 -12.68
CA LEU A 43 -2.15 -6.41 -12.77
C LEU A 43 -2.65 -5.36 -13.77
N ARG A 44 -1.76 -4.53 -14.32
CA ARG A 44 -2.08 -3.37 -15.18
C ARG A 44 -3.07 -2.38 -14.56
N SER A 45 -3.32 -2.48 -13.25
CA SER A 45 -4.16 -1.56 -12.48
C SER A 45 -3.38 -0.34 -12.03
N ARG A 46 -4.09 0.77 -11.78
CA ARG A 46 -3.51 1.97 -11.17
C ARG A 46 -3.78 2.01 -9.68
N TYR A 47 -2.82 2.53 -8.93
CA TYR A 47 -2.91 2.70 -7.48
C TYR A 47 -2.36 4.07 -7.06
N THR A 48 -2.73 4.53 -5.87
CA THR A 48 -2.09 5.70 -5.22
C THR A 48 -0.84 5.24 -4.48
N ASP A 49 0.31 5.89 -4.66
CA ASP A 49 1.50 5.55 -3.86
C ASP A 49 1.24 5.79 -2.36
N LEU A 50 1.89 5.03 -1.46
CA LEU A 50 1.74 5.25 -0.02
C LEU A 50 2.08 6.69 0.37
N THR A 51 3.11 7.28 -0.25
CA THR A 51 3.56 8.66 -0.01
C THR A 51 2.48 9.64 -0.44
N GLU A 52 1.94 9.49 -1.65
CA GLU A 52 0.86 10.33 -2.16
C GLU A 52 -0.41 10.24 -1.29
N LEU A 53 -0.76 9.02 -0.86
CA LEU A 53 -1.90 8.77 0.02
C LEU A 53 -1.73 9.47 1.38
N VAL A 54 -0.55 9.37 1.96
CA VAL A 54 -0.22 10.02 3.23
C VAL A 54 -0.18 11.54 3.09
N ASP A 55 0.45 12.06 2.04
CA ASP A 55 0.57 13.51 1.82
C ASP A 55 -0.78 14.16 1.53
N ALA A 56 -1.66 13.46 0.82
CA ALA A 56 -3.01 13.94 0.52
C ALA A 56 -3.92 13.96 1.76
N THR A 57 -3.80 12.96 2.65
CA THR A 57 -4.76 12.78 3.75
C THR A 57 -4.26 13.32 5.09
N ARG A 58 -2.95 13.35 5.34
CA ARG A 58 -2.34 13.82 6.61
C ARG A 58 -2.79 15.22 7.02
N PRO A 59 -2.87 16.25 6.13
CA PRO A 59 -3.31 17.57 6.55
C PRO A 59 -4.73 17.58 7.12
N VAL A 60 -5.64 16.85 6.47
CA VAL A 60 -7.06 16.76 6.86
C VAL A 60 -7.22 15.97 8.16
N LEU A 61 -6.48 14.86 8.31
CA LEU A 61 -6.46 14.08 9.55
C LEU A 61 -5.93 14.92 10.72
N THR A 62 -4.79 15.61 10.52
CA THR A 62 -4.15 16.41 11.56
C THR A 62 -5.04 17.59 12.00
N GLU A 63 -5.77 18.21 11.06
CA GLU A 63 -6.73 19.27 11.37
C GLU A 63 -7.84 18.79 12.33
N GLN A 64 -8.23 17.51 12.26
CA GLN A 64 -9.21 16.89 13.15
C GLN A 64 -8.56 16.20 14.37
N GLY A 65 -7.28 16.46 14.65
CA GLY A 65 -6.57 15.86 15.78
C GLY A 65 -6.28 14.36 15.63
N LEU A 66 -6.32 13.83 14.40
CA LEU A 66 -6.06 12.44 14.09
C LEU A 66 -4.62 12.22 13.62
N SER A 67 -4.06 11.08 14.01
CA SER A 67 -2.76 10.60 13.52
C SER A 67 -2.81 9.09 13.26
N VAL A 68 -1.99 8.62 12.32
CA VAL A 68 -1.88 7.19 12.00
C VAL A 68 -0.47 6.70 12.27
N VAL A 69 -0.36 5.62 13.02
CA VAL A 69 0.90 4.91 13.30
C VAL A 69 0.82 3.51 12.69
N GLN A 70 1.88 3.10 12.01
CA GLN A 70 2.00 1.74 11.48
C GLN A 70 3.28 1.09 12.01
N SER A 71 3.11 -0.05 12.67
CA SER A 71 4.20 -0.86 13.22
C SER A 71 3.98 -2.33 12.88
N THR A 72 4.92 -3.19 13.26
CA THR A 72 4.80 -4.63 13.06
C THR A 72 4.92 -5.36 14.38
N ARG A 73 4.15 -6.43 14.57
CA ARG A 73 4.32 -7.37 15.68
C ARG A 73 4.31 -8.81 15.17
N THR A 74 4.87 -9.72 15.96
CA THR A 74 4.77 -11.15 15.69
C THR A 74 3.60 -11.72 16.50
N GLU A 75 2.67 -12.39 15.82
CA GLU A 75 1.55 -13.08 16.45
C GLU A 75 2.07 -14.25 17.30
N VAL A 76 1.65 -14.27 18.57
CA VAL A 76 1.99 -15.35 19.50
C VAL A 76 1.31 -16.64 19.06
N GLY A 77 2.04 -17.75 19.09
CA GLY A 77 1.54 -19.07 18.69
C GLY A 77 1.77 -19.40 17.21
N THR A 78 1.42 -18.50 16.29
CA THR A 78 1.60 -18.76 14.84
C THR A 78 2.97 -18.29 14.33
N GLY A 79 3.59 -17.30 14.99
CA GLY A 79 4.82 -16.66 14.52
C GLY A 79 4.63 -15.77 13.29
N ARG A 80 3.39 -15.49 12.88
CA ARG A 80 3.10 -14.65 11.71
C ARG A 80 3.45 -13.19 11.98
N LEU A 81 4.00 -12.51 10.97
CA LEU A 81 4.18 -11.07 11.03
C LEU A 81 2.85 -10.39 10.77
N LEU A 82 2.42 -9.53 11.70
CA LEU A 82 1.25 -8.68 11.56
C LEU A 82 1.70 -7.22 11.38
N LEU A 83 1.09 -6.54 10.42
CA LEU A 83 1.12 -5.09 10.33
C LEU A 83 0.00 -4.52 11.22
N VAL A 84 0.38 -3.70 12.18
CA VAL A 84 -0.53 -3.01 13.09
C VAL A 84 -0.69 -1.58 12.61
N THR A 85 -1.93 -1.16 12.39
CA THR A 85 -2.29 0.22 12.04
C THR A 85 -3.11 0.80 13.17
N LEU A 86 -2.62 1.85 13.82
CA LEU A 86 -3.35 2.59 14.85
C LEU A 86 -3.78 3.95 14.30
N LEU A 87 -5.08 4.26 14.40
CA LEU A 87 -5.62 5.61 14.28
C LEU A 87 -5.79 6.17 15.70
N MET A 88 -5.16 7.30 15.99
CA MET A 88 -5.16 7.92 17.31
C MET A 88 -5.74 9.33 17.23
N HIS A 89 -6.49 9.72 18.25
CA HIS A 89 -7.05 11.06 18.41
C HIS A 89 -6.40 11.76 19.61
N ASN A 90 -6.33 13.10 19.59
CA ASN A 90 -5.73 13.91 20.67
C ASN A 90 -6.43 13.76 22.03
N SER A 91 -7.65 13.21 22.08
CA SER A 91 -8.35 12.87 23.32
C SER A 91 -7.83 11.61 24.01
N GLY A 92 -6.91 10.88 23.36
CA GLY A 92 -6.43 9.57 23.81
C GLY A 92 -7.25 8.38 23.30
N GLN A 93 -8.35 8.62 22.58
CA GLN A 93 -9.12 7.56 21.92
C GLN A 93 -8.38 7.03 20.70
N TRP A 94 -8.55 5.74 20.40
CA TRP A 94 -7.83 5.08 19.32
C TRP A 94 -8.62 3.92 18.71
N LEU A 95 -8.32 3.61 17.45
CA LEU A 95 -8.72 2.40 16.72
C LEU A 95 -7.46 1.66 16.27
N ARG A 96 -7.51 0.32 16.27
CA ARG A 96 -6.42 -0.57 15.85
C ARG A 96 -6.95 -1.57 14.83
N GLY A 97 -6.23 -1.68 13.73
CA GLY A 97 -6.39 -2.74 12.74
C GLY A 97 -5.12 -3.57 12.63
N GLU A 98 -5.26 -4.86 12.41
CA GLU A 98 -4.15 -5.76 12.16
C GLU A 98 -4.36 -6.50 10.85
N ALA A 99 -3.30 -6.65 10.06
CA ALA A 99 -3.32 -7.44 8.84
C ALA A 99 -2.08 -8.33 8.76
N PRO A 100 -2.21 -9.60 8.38
CA PRO A 100 -1.06 -10.46 8.16
C PRO A 100 -0.21 -9.92 7.01
N VAL A 101 1.11 -9.99 7.18
CA VAL A 101 2.07 -9.68 6.12
C VAL A 101 2.67 -10.98 5.62
N GLU A 102 2.39 -11.30 4.36
CA GLU A 102 2.95 -12.45 3.69
C GLU A 102 3.98 -12.00 2.66
N SER A 103 5.19 -12.57 2.73
CA SER A 103 6.23 -12.35 1.73
C SER A 103 6.45 -13.64 0.95
N VAL A 104 6.31 -13.59 -0.37
CA VAL A 104 6.59 -14.73 -1.25
C VAL A 104 8.07 -14.71 -1.65
N PRO A 105 8.84 -15.79 -1.43
CA PRO A 105 10.21 -15.88 -1.90
C PRO A 105 10.30 -15.66 -3.41
N THR A 106 11.08 -14.68 -3.83
CA THR A 106 11.28 -14.35 -5.25
C THR A 106 12.72 -14.60 -5.64
N LYS A 107 12.93 -15.36 -6.73
CA LYS A 107 14.27 -15.71 -7.20
C LYS A 107 15.08 -14.43 -7.50
N GLY A 108 16.27 -14.33 -6.89
CA GLY A 108 17.17 -13.18 -7.09
C GLY A 108 16.90 -11.97 -6.19
N ILE A 109 15.88 -12.03 -5.32
CA ILE A 109 15.63 -11.02 -4.29
C ILE A 109 15.93 -11.66 -2.92
N ASN A 110 16.67 -10.97 -2.06
CA ASN A 110 16.92 -11.51 -0.72
C ASN A 110 15.64 -11.45 0.15
N PRO A 111 15.50 -12.33 1.16
CA PRO A 111 14.28 -12.41 1.97
C PRO A 111 13.88 -11.10 2.65
N ASN A 112 14.85 -10.32 3.14
CA ASN A 112 14.57 -9.06 3.83
C ASN A 112 14.01 -7.98 2.88
N GLN A 113 14.50 -7.93 1.64
CA GLN A 113 13.97 -7.02 0.62
C GLN A 113 12.56 -7.42 0.17
N ALA A 114 12.32 -8.72 0.01
CA ALA A 114 10.98 -9.23 -0.30
C ALA A 114 9.99 -8.88 0.82
N LEU A 115 10.39 -9.06 2.09
CA LEU A 115 9.60 -8.70 3.25
C LEU A 115 9.36 -7.18 3.34
N GLY A 116 10.38 -6.35 3.15
CA GLY A 116 10.24 -4.89 3.16
C GLY A 116 9.29 -4.38 2.08
N SER A 117 9.29 -5.02 0.91
CA SER A 117 8.33 -4.74 -0.17
C SER A 117 6.92 -5.12 0.22
N ALA A 118 6.72 -6.30 0.82
CA ALA A 118 5.41 -6.75 1.32
C ALA A 118 4.86 -5.84 2.43
N ILE A 119 5.71 -5.40 3.37
CA ILE A 119 5.33 -4.45 4.43
C ILE A 119 4.88 -3.13 3.80
N THR A 120 5.67 -2.57 2.87
CA THR A 120 5.34 -1.30 2.22
C THR A 120 4.02 -1.38 1.46
N TYR A 121 3.79 -2.51 0.77
CA TYR A 121 2.53 -2.79 0.09
C TYR A 121 1.37 -2.82 1.08
N MET A 122 1.45 -3.64 2.13
CA MET A 122 0.38 -3.76 3.13
C MET A 122 0.08 -2.45 3.84
N ARG A 123 1.11 -1.63 4.11
CA ARG A 123 0.95 -0.31 4.71
C ARG A 123 0.03 0.60 3.92
N ARG A 124 0.09 0.56 2.59
CA ARG A 124 -0.85 1.34 1.76
C ARG A 124 -2.29 0.92 1.99
N TYR A 125 -2.57 -0.39 1.91
CA TYR A 125 -3.93 -0.91 2.05
C TYR A 125 -4.50 -0.67 3.43
N THR A 126 -3.75 -1.00 4.48
CA THR A 126 -4.27 -0.84 5.84
C THR A 126 -4.40 0.63 6.23
N TYR A 127 -3.55 1.52 5.70
CA TYR A 127 -3.69 2.96 5.88
C TYR A 127 -4.98 3.47 5.25
N GLY A 128 -5.21 3.17 3.96
CA GLY A 128 -6.41 3.56 3.24
C GLY A 128 -7.69 2.99 3.88
N ALA A 129 -7.68 1.71 4.22
CA ALA A 129 -8.79 1.04 4.89
C ALA A 129 -9.12 1.67 6.25
N MET A 130 -8.11 1.99 7.06
CA MET A 130 -8.31 2.58 8.39
C MET A 130 -8.99 3.95 8.32
N ILE A 131 -8.62 4.77 7.35
CA ILE A 131 -9.11 6.16 7.26
C ILE A 131 -10.30 6.33 6.30
N GLY A 132 -10.69 5.26 5.61
CA GLY A 132 -11.75 5.28 4.59
C GLY A 132 -11.36 5.96 3.29
N ALA A 133 -10.07 5.94 2.93
CA ALA A 133 -9.58 6.45 1.66
C ALA A 133 -9.52 5.31 0.63
N VAL A 134 -10.21 5.49 -0.50
CA VAL A 134 -10.18 4.54 -1.62
C VAL A 134 -8.94 4.82 -2.47
N SER A 135 -7.95 3.91 -2.42
CA SER A 135 -6.69 4.05 -3.16
C SER A 135 -6.64 3.32 -4.51
N GLU A 136 -7.68 2.56 -4.86
CA GLU A 136 -7.69 1.65 -6.02
C GLU A 136 -8.98 1.76 -6.85
N GLU A 137 -8.95 1.36 -8.12
CA GLU A 137 -10.17 1.07 -8.89
C GLU A 137 -10.66 -0.31 -8.49
N ASP A 138 -11.92 -0.40 -8.09
CA ASP A 138 -12.61 -1.67 -7.89
C ASP A 138 -12.84 -2.31 -9.27
N ASP A 139 -12.04 -3.32 -9.60
CA ASP A 139 -12.08 -4.04 -10.88
C ASP A 139 -12.72 -5.44 -10.70
N ASP A 140 -13.60 -5.61 -9.69
CA ASP A 140 -14.33 -6.85 -9.37
C ASP A 140 -15.47 -7.16 -10.35
N GLY A 141 -15.20 -7.03 -11.64
CA GLY A 141 -16.05 -7.53 -12.73
C GLY A 141 -15.49 -8.75 -13.47
N HIS A 142 -14.17 -8.87 -13.65
CA HIS A 142 -13.63 -9.81 -14.67
C HIS A 142 -12.30 -10.53 -14.36
N ALA A 143 -11.68 -10.38 -13.19
CA ALA A 143 -10.31 -10.90 -12.99
C ALA A 143 -10.18 -12.18 -12.13
N ALA A 144 -11.26 -12.84 -11.72
CA ALA A 144 -11.19 -14.16 -11.11
C ALA A 144 -11.19 -15.27 -12.18
N ALA A 145 -10.15 -15.33 -13.02
CA ALA A 145 -9.85 -16.52 -13.80
C ALA A 145 -8.56 -17.16 -13.27
N PRO A 146 -8.57 -18.45 -12.87
CA PRO A 146 -7.38 -19.11 -12.37
C PRO A 146 -6.33 -19.19 -13.50
N LEU A 147 -5.16 -18.60 -13.26
CA LEU A 147 -3.98 -18.75 -14.11
C LEU A 147 -3.44 -20.18 -13.98
N LEU A 148 -4.08 -21.12 -14.68
CA LEU A 148 -3.55 -22.44 -14.97
C LEU A 148 -3.80 -22.74 -16.44
N GLN A 149 -2.76 -22.56 -17.27
CA GLN A 149 -2.20 -23.63 -18.09
C GLN A 149 -1.08 -23.11 -19.00
N ASP A 150 0.11 -23.66 -18.78
CA ASP A 150 1.20 -23.76 -19.75
C ASP A 150 0.75 -24.60 -20.96
N GLY A 151 1.01 -24.10 -22.17
CA GLY A 151 0.82 -24.86 -23.41
C GLY A 151 0.74 -23.99 -24.67
N LYS A 152 1.89 -23.67 -25.28
CA LYS A 152 1.98 -23.14 -26.67
C LYS A 152 2.20 -24.32 -27.64
N PRO A 153 2.11 -24.16 -28.98
CA PRO A 153 1.47 -23.10 -29.79
C PRO A 153 0.68 -23.63 -31.03
N ARG A 154 -0.16 -22.82 -31.69
CA ARG A 154 -0.29 -22.85 -33.17
C ARG A 154 -0.97 -21.61 -33.78
N SER A 155 -0.15 -20.89 -34.56
CA SER A 155 -0.41 -20.21 -35.85
C SER A 155 -1.84 -20.06 -36.38
N SER A 156 -2.26 -18.82 -36.62
CA SER A 156 -2.70 -18.35 -37.96
C SER A 156 -2.68 -16.82 -38.05
N ALA A 157 -2.22 -16.30 -39.18
CA ALA A 157 -2.27 -14.90 -39.62
C ALA A 157 -2.85 -14.89 -41.06
N PRO A 158 -3.06 -13.77 -41.80
CA PRO A 158 -3.04 -12.31 -41.50
C PRO A 158 -4.30 -11.60 -42.14
N PRO A 159 -4.40 -10.27 -42.47
CA PRO A 159 -3.50 -9.54 -43.39
C PRO A 159 -3.07 -8.12 -42.97
N LYS A 160 -2.10 -7.64 -43.75
CA LYS A 160 -1.21 -6.48 -43.64
C LYS A 160 -1.90 -5.12 -43.76
N ARG A 161 -1.32 -4.10 -43.11
CA ARG A 161 -1.31 -2.71 -43.59
C ARG A 161 0.13 -2.22 -43.68
N VAL A 162 0.42 -1.56 -44.79
CA VAL A 162 1.76 -1.19 -45.29
C VAL A 162 2.20 0.18 -44.76
N ASP A 163 3.45 0.20 -44.29
CA ASP A 163 4.51 1.22 -44.22
C ASP A 163 4.24 2.70 -43.97
N ARG A 164 4.95 3.24 -42.97
CA ARG A 164 5.96 4.31 -43.17
C ARG A 164 7.18 4.10 -42.25
N PRO A 165 8.41 4.41 -42.72
CA PRO A 165 9.64 4.24 -41.94
C PRO A 165 9.90 5.47 -41.03
N ASN A 166 10.43 5.24 -39.83
CA ASN A 166 11.11 6.29 -39.06
C ASN A 166 12.46 5.75 -38.56
N PRO A 167 13.58 6.49 -38.73
CA PRO A 167 14.92 5.94 -38.57
C PRO A 167 15.40 6.02 -37.11
N GLU A 168 16.33 5.11 -36.83
CA GLU A 168 17.44 5.23 -35.87
C GLU A 168 17.14 5.27 -34.37
N ARG A 169 17.50 4.14 -33.75
CA ARG A 169 17.95 4.03 -32.37
C ARG A 169 19.13 4.99 -32.14
N GLN A 170 19.04 5.82 -31.11
CA GLN A 170 20.21 6.31 -30.41
C GLN A 170 20.17 5.85 -28.96
N VAL A 171 21.33 5.30 -28.57
CA VAL A 171 21.68 4.81 -27.25
C VAL A 171 21.94 6.01 -26.32
N ALA A 172 21.65 5.81 -25.03
CA ALA A 172 21.72 6.78 -23.91
C ALA A 172 23.03 7.59 -23.81
N PRO A 173 23.10 8.68 -23.01
CA PRO A 173 23.57 8.55 -21.61
C PRO A 173 23.04 9.68 -20.66
N PRO A 174 23.72 10.08 -19.56
CA PRO A 174 23.60 9.56 -18.20
C PRO A 174 23.17 10.63 -17.14
N VAL A 175 23.00 10.18 -15.89
CA VAL A 175 23.14 10.85 -14.55
C VAL A 175 23.16 12.39 -14.49
N LEU A 176 22.47 13.02 -13.50
CA LEU A 176 22.89 14.18 -12.66
C LEU A 176 21.68 14.74 -11.83
N PRO A 177 21.84 15.51 -10.71
CA PRO A 177 22.67 16.72 -10.67
C PRO A 177 23.42 17.11 -9.38
N ALA A 178 24.22 18.15 -9.59
CA ALA A 178 25.27 18.75 -8.78
C ALA A 178 24.80 19.54 -7.55
N GLY A 179 25.64 19.51 -6.50
CA GLY A 179 25.70 20.50 -5.43
C GLY A 179 26.76 21.57 -5.73
N LYS A 180 26.35 22.83 -5.60
CA LYS A 180 26.98 24.07 -6.07
C LYS A 180 28.12 24.57 -5.15
N GLY A 181 29.09 25.30 -5.71
CA GLY A 181 29.82 26.34 -4.95
C GLY A 181 31.32 26.52 -5.28
N ARG A 182 31.62 27.29 -6.32
CA ARG A 182 32.91 28.02 -6.52
C ARG A 182 32.75 29.46 -5.92
N PRO A 183 33.78 30.34 -5.93
CA PRO A 183 35.16 30.22 -5.44
C PRO A 183 35.64 31.53 -4.73
N ARG A 184 36.87 31.55 -4.22
CA ARG A 184 37.94 32.45 -4.70
C ARG A 184 39.30 31.87 -4.35
#